data_AF-A0A1H1BSX2-F1
#
_entry.id   AF-A0A1H1BSX2-F1
#
_cell.length_a   1.000
_cell.length_b   1.000
_cell.length_c   1.000
_cell.angle_alpha   90.00
_cell.angle_beta   90.00
_cell.angle_gamma   90.00
#
_symmetry.space_group_name_H-M   'P 1'
#
loop_
_entity.id
_entity.type
_entity.pdbx_description
1 polymer ?
#
loop_
_entity_poly.entity_id
_entity_poly.type
_entity_poly.pdbx_seq_one_letter_code
_entity_poly.pdbx_strand_id
1 'polypeptide(L)'
;MVKLIASWTAGLLLGLLYLYAVVAGIGNFVGLVGLSEALGTGLSGSGRLWLIVGIAMPVVALAAALLLGRGRGAGSRILLLAAGVALVAAWQIDLMHVIPESSYFA
;
A
#
# COMPACT_ATOMS: atom_id res chain seq x y z
N MET A 1 19.07 23.24 12.55
CA MET A 1 19.28 21.85 13.00
C MET A 1 17.96 21.13 13.25
N VAL A 2 17.18 21.51 14.27
CA VAL A 2 15.93 20.81 14.66
C VAL A 2 14.92 20.62 13.52
N LYS A 3 14.61 21.67 12.74
CA LYS A 3 13.67 21.59 11.59
C LYS A 3 14.13 20.59 10.51
N LEU A 4 15.44 20.47 10.31
CA LEU A 4 15.99 19.57 9.30
C LEU A 4 15.86 18.12 9.78
N ILE A 5 16.25 17.85 11.02
CA ILE A 5 16.12 16.53 11.66
C ILE A 5 14.65 16.08 11.65
N ALA A 6 13.73 16.93 12.10
CA ALA A 6 12.30 16.62 12.11
C ALA A 6 11.76 16.28 10.71
N SER A 7 12.17 17.03 9.69
CA SER A 7 11.76 16.77 8.30
C SER A 7 12.27 15.43 7.78
N TRP A 8 13.53 15.08 8.08
CA TRP A 8 14.10 13.80 7.68
C TRP A 8 13.45 12.63 8.41
N THR A 9 13.23 12.77 9.72
CA THR A 9 12.54 11.75 10.51
C THR A 9 11.13 11.52 9.99
N ALA A 10 10.36 12.58 9.72
CA ALA A 10 9.01 12.45 9.17
C ALA A 10 9.02 11.77 7.80
N GLY A 11 9.91 12.18 6.90
CA GLY A 11 10.05 11.55 5.59
C GLY A 11 10.41 10.07 5.67
N LEU A 12 11.33 9.71 6.58
CA LEU A 12 11.76 8.33 6.80
C LEU A 12 10.64 7.47 7.37
N LEU A 13 9.91 7.95 8.39
CA LEU A 13 8.78 7.24 8.97
C LEU A 13 7.67 7.01 7.95
N LEU A 14 7.33 8.02 7.15
CA LEU A 14 6.35 7.89 6.07
C LEU A 14 6.81 6.91 4.99
N GLY A 15 8.08 6.97 4.59
CA GLY A 15 8.67 6.00 3.67
C GLY A 15 8.61 4.56 4.21
N LEU A 16 8.84 4.39 5.51
CA LEU A 16 8.72 3.08 6.17
C LEU A 16 7.29 2.55 6.13
N LEU A 17 6.28 3.41 6.28
CA LEU A 17 4.87 3.03 6.16
C LEU A 17 4.51 2.53 4.76
N TYR A 18 5.05 3.17 3.71
CA TYR A 18 4.89 2.64 2.34
C TYR A 18 5.55 1.28 2.18
N LEU A 19 6.78 1.11 2.67
CA LEU A 19 7.48 -0.17 2.63
C LEU A 19 6.69 -1.26 3.36
N TYR A 20 6.20 -0.95 4.57
CA TYR A 20 5.35 -1.84 5.34
C TYR A 20 4.09 -2.24 4.56
N ALA A 21 3.40 -1.30 3.93
CA ALA A 21 2.20 -1.58 3.15
C ALA A 21 2.47 -2.53 1.97
N VAL A 22 3.61 -2.37 1.27
CA VAL A 22 4.02 -3.30 0.21
C VAL A 22 4.29 -4.69 0.77
N VAL A 23 5.06 -4.80 1.85
CA VAL A 23 5.40 -6.08 2.48
C VAL A 23 4.14 -6.78 3.00
N ALA A 24 3.22 -6.05 3.62
CA ALA A 24 1.93 -6.57 4.06
C ALA A 24 1.09 -7.07 2.88
N GLY A 25 1.03 -6.33 1.77
CA GLY A 25 0.35 -6.77 0.54
C GLY A 25 0.94 -8.07 -0.03
N ILE A 26 2.27 -8.20 -0.02
CA ILE A 26 2.95 -9.43 -0.43
C ILE A 26 2.60 -10.57 0.52
N GLY A 27 2.61 -10.33 1.83
CA GLY A 27 2.21 -11.30 2.84
C GLY A 27 0.78 -11.80 2.63
N ASN A 28 -0.16 -10.90 2.35
CA ASN A 28 -1.54 -11.26 2.03
C ASN A 28 -1.64 -12.12 0.76
N PHE A 29 -0.88 -11.78 -0.29
CA PHE A 29 -0.84 -12.58 -1.52
C PHE A 29 -0.34 -13.99 -1.26
N VAL A 30 0.81 -14.13 -0.61
CA VAL A 30 1.41 -15.44 -0.29
C VAL A 30 0.49 -16.25 0.63
N GLY A 31 -0.09 -15.61 1.65
CA GLY A 31 -1.00 -16.25 2.59
C GLY A 31 -2.27 -16.79 1.92
N LEU A 32 -2.92 -16.00 1.07
CA LEU A 32 -4.15 -16.42 0.39
C LEU A 32 -3.88 -17.48 -0.70
N VAL A 33 -2.76 -17.40 -1.41
CA VAL A 33 -2.36 -18.46 -2.35
C VAL A 33 -2.15 -19.78 -1.59
N GLY A 34 -1.38 -19.77 -0.50
CA GLY A 34 -1.18 -20.97 0.32
C GLY A 34 -2.47 -21.53 0.92
N LEU A 35 -3.40 -20.65 1.33
CA LEU A 35 -4.71 -21.06 1.82
C LEU A 35 -5.56 -21.72 0.71
N SER A 36 -5.56 -21.16 -0.50
CA SER A 36 -6.29 -21.73 -1.63
C SER A 36 -5.78 -23.13 -2.00
N GLU A 37 -4.46 -23.31 -2.06
CA GLU A 37 -3.84 -24.61 -2.29
C GLU A 37 -4.20 -25.63 -1.21
N ALA A 38 -4.19 -25.22 0.06
CA ALA A 38 -4.57 -26.08 1.19
C ALA A 38 -6.05 -26.51 1.17
N LEU A 39 -6.93 -25.64 0.65
CA LEU A 39 -8.36 -25.91 0.48
C LEU A 39 -8.68 -26.70 -0.80
N GLY A 40 -7.68 -26.93 -1.67
CA GLY A 40 -7.87 -27.55 -2.97
C GLY A 40 -8.70 -26.69 -3.94
N THR A 41 -8.90 -25.41 -3.60
CA THR A 41 -9.64 -24.44 -4.42
C THR A 41 -8.64 -23.54 -5.15
N GLY A 42 -8.95 -23.16 -6.38
CA GLY A 42 -8.09 -22.24 -7.11
C GLY A 42 -8.23 -20.83 -6.56
N LEU A 43 -7.16 -20.05 -6.59
CA LEU A 43 -7.32 -18.61 -6.44
C LEU A 43 -8.00 -18.06 -7.71
N SER A 44 -9.14 -17.40 -7.53
CA SER A 44 -9.90 -16.82 -8.64
C SER A 44 -9.07 -15.77 -9.39
N GLY A 45 -9.32 -15.58 -10.69
CA GLY A 45 -8.64 -14.56 -11.49
C GLY A 45 -8.82 -13.14 -10.93
N SER A 46 -10.01 -12.83 -10.41
CA SER A 46 -10.32 -11.57 -9.74
C SER A 46 -9.56 -11.40 -8.42
N GLY A 47 -9.48 -12.45 -7.59
CA GLY A 47 -8.76 -12.41 -6.32
C GLY A 47 -7.27 -12.14 -6.52
N ARG A 48 -6.65 -12.78 -7.52
CA ARG A 48 -5.25 -12.53 -7.89
C ARG A 48 -5.01 -11.08 -8.31
N LEU A 49 -5.91 -10.53 -9.13
CA LEU A 49 -5.82 -9.14 -9.60
C LEU A 49 -5.88 -8.16 -8.43
N TRP A 50 -6.84 -8.32 -7.51
CA TRP A 50 -6.99 -7.44 -6.36
C TRP A 50 -5.78 -7.46 -5.43
N LEU A 51 -5.17 -8.63 -5.22
CA LEU A 51 -3.96 -8.75 -4.41
C LEU A 51 -2.75 -8.08 -5.07
N ILE A 52 -2.59 -8.22 -6.40
CA ILE A 52 -1.55 -7.51 -7.15
C ILE A 52 -1.76 -5.99 -7.06
N VAL A 53 -3.00 -5.52 -7.20
CA VAL A 53 -3.34 -4.10 -7.04
C VAL A 53 -3.01 -3.63 -5.61
N GLY A 54 -3.31 -4.44 -4.58
CA GLY A 54 -2.96 -4.15 -3.20
C GLY A 54 -1.46 -3.99 -2.96
N ILE A 55 -0.62 -4.74 -3.68
CA ILE A 55 0.85 -4.63 -3.63
C ILE A 55 1.35 -3.41 -4.42
N ALA A 56 0.78 -3.14 -5.60
CA ALA A 56 1.24 -2.09 -6.49
C ALA A 56 0.82 -0.69 -5.99
N MET A 57 -0.34 -0.57 -5.35
CA MET A 57 -0.93 0.71 -4.98
C MET A 57 -0.02 1.57 -4.07
N PRO A 58 0.62 1.04 -3.01
CA PRO A 58 1.56 1.81 -2.20
C PRO A 58 2.76 2.33 -3.01
N VAL A 59 3.27 1.54 -3.95
CA VAL A 59 4.41 1.93 -4.81
C VAL A 59 4.01 3.06 -5.74
N VAL A 60 2.83 2.96 -6.37
CA VAL A 60 2.29 3.99 -7.26
C VAL A 60 2.01 5.28 -6.49
N ALA A 61 1.40 5.19 -5.31
CA ALA A 61 1.12 6.34 -4.46
C ALA A 61 2.41 7.04 -4.00
N LEU A 62 3.43 6.28 -3.60
CA LEU A 62 4.75 6.82 -3.25
C LEU A 62 5.39 7.54 -4.45
N ALA A 63 5.41 6.91 -5.61
CA ALA A 63 5.96 7.50 -6.83
C ALA A 63 5.24 8.80 -7.19
N ALA A 64 3.91 8.81 -7.15
CA ALA A 64 3.09 10.00 -7.40
C ALA A 64 3.41 11.12 -6.39
N ALA A 65 3.48 10.81 -5.09
CA ALA A 65 3.82 11.78 -4.06
C ALA A 65 5.22 12.40 -4.28
N LEU A 66 6.21 11.60 -4.67
CA LEU A 66 7.56 12.06 -4.96
C LEU A 66 7.62 12.91 -6.24
N LEU A 67 6.92 12.50 -7.30
CA LEU A 67 6.85 13.24 -8.57
C LEU A 67 6.15 14.60 -8.39
N LEU A 68 5.01 14.63 -7.69
CA LEU A 68 4.28 15.87 -7.38
C LEU A 68 5.03 16.78 -6.39
N GLY A 69 5.89 16.19 -5.55
CA GLY A 69 6.74 16.90 -4.61
C GLY A 69 7.97 17.58 -5.24
N ARG A 70 8.28 17.30 -6.51
CA ARG A 70 9.43 17.89 -7.20
C ARG A 70 9.31 19.41 -7.24
N GLY A 71 10.39 20.11 -6.88
CA GLY A 71 10.41 21.58 -6.81
C GLY A 71 9.65 22.21 -5.64
N ARG A 72 8.91 21.43 -4.82
CA ARG A 72 8.22 21.95 -3.63
C ARG A 72 9.13 21.95 -2.40
N GLY A 73 8.79 22.79 -1.41
CA GLY A 73 9.45 22.83 -0.11
C GLY A 73 9.23 21.57 0.74
N ALA A 74 10.06 21.38 1.76
CA ALA A 74 10.07 20.16 2.59
C ALA A 74 8.71 19.84 3.24
N GLY A 75 8.01 20.85 3.78
CA GLY A 75 6.70 20.65 4.40
C GLY A 75 5.64 20.13 3.42
N SER A 76 5.57 20.70 2.22
CA SER A 76 4.64 20.24 1.18
C SER A 76 4.93 18.81 0.74
N ARG A 77 6.21 18.41 0.66
CA ARG A 77 6.60 17.03 0.34
C ARG A 77 6.14 16.05 1.41
N ILE A 78 6.30 16.39 2.69
CA ILE A 78 5.83 15.55 3.80
C ILE A 78 4.31 15.40 3.76
N LEU A 79 3.57 16.48 3.50
CA LEU A 79 2.11 16.42 3.37
C LEU A 79 1.66 15.54 2.20
N LEU A 80 2.35 15.61 1.06
CA LEU A 80 2.07 14.74 -0.09
C LEU A 80 2.34 13.26 0.23
N LEU A 81 3.46 12.96 0.91
CA LEU A 81 3.76 11.60 1.35
C LEU A 81 2.71 11.09 2.33
N ALA A 82 2.33 11.89 3.32
CA ALA A 82 1.30 11.54 4.29
C ALA A 82 -0.07 11.34 3.64
N ALA A 83 -0.45 12.19 2.69
CA ALA A 83 -1.69 12.05 1.93
C ALA A 83 -1.72 10.75 1.12
N GLY A 84 -0.61 10.38 0.47
CA GLY A 84 -0.55 9.11 -0.26
C GLY A 84 -0.62 7.89 0.66
N VAL A 85 -0.01 7.93 1.87
CA VAL A 85 -0.16 6.84 2.86
C VAL A 85 -1.61 6.74 3.32
N ALA A 86 -2.25 7.88 3.61
CA ALA A 86 -3.65 7.90 4.01
C ALA A 86 -4.57 7.34 2.92
N LEU A 87 -4.31 7.66 1.66
CA LEU A 87 -5.04 7.13 0.51
C LEU A 87 -4.86 5.61 0.37
N VAL A 88 -3.64 5.09 0.54
CA VAL A 88 -3.36 3.65 0.56
C VAL A 88 -4.11 2.97 1.70
N ALA A 89 -4.11 3.55 2.90
CA ALA A 89 -4.83 3.00 4.05
C ALA A 89 -6.35 2.98 3.84
N ALA A 90 -6.93 4.08 3.34
CA ALA A 90 -8.34 4.17 3.03
C ALA A 90 -8.76 3.12 1.99
N TRP A 91 -7.95 2.96 0.93
CA TRP A 91 -8.17 1.94 -0.09
C TRP A 91 -8.17 0.52 0.50
N GLN A 92 -7.21 0.19 1.35
CA GLN A 92 -7.14 -1.13 1.99
C GLN A 92 -8.39 -1.42 2.85
N ILE A 93 -8.90 -0.41 3.57
CA ILE A 93 -10.14 -0.53 4.36
C ILE A 93 -11.34 -0.76 3.44
N ASP A 94 -11.42 -0.05 2.32
CA ASP A 94 -12.51 -0.17 1.34
C ASP A 94 -12.51 -1.54 0.67
N LEU A 95 -11.34 -2.06 0.27
CA LEU A 95 -11.21 -3.41 -0.28
C LEU A 95 -11.77 -4.49 0.67
N MET A 96 -11.53 -4.36 1.98
CA MET A 96 -12.05 -5.28 2.98
C MET A 96 -13.57 -5.22 3.11
N HIS A 97 -14.21 -4.10 2.78
CA HIS A 97 -15.67 -3.94 2.86
C HIS A 97 -16.39 -4.27 1.56
N VAL A 98 -15.81 -3.89 0.42
CA VAL A 98 -16.45 -3.97 -0.90
C VAL A 98 -16.27 -5.34 -1.54
N ILE A 99 -15.14 -6.02 -1.27
CA ILE A 99 -14.81 -7.27 -1.94
C ILE A 99 -15.20 -8.45 -1.03
N PRO A 100 -16.23 -9.24 -1.40
CA PRO A 100 -16.61 -10.41 -0.63
C PRO A 100 -15.48 -11.43 -0.62
N GLU A 101 -15.21 -12.07 0.51
CA GLU A 101 -14.17 -13.11 0.63
C GLU A 101 -14.40 -14.28 -0.35
N SER A 102 -15.66 -14.56 -0.69
CA SER A 102 -16.05 -15.56 -1.69
C SER A 102 -15.53 -15.26 -3.10
N SER A 103 -15.18 -14.00 -3.40
CA SER A 103 -14.67 -13.62 -4.71
C SER A 103 -13.20 -13.97 -4.92
N TYR A 104 -12.47 -14.38 -3.87
CA TYR A 104 -11.06 -14.78 -3.94
C TYR A 104 -10.86 -16.26 -4.31
N PHE A 105 -11.86 -17.10 -4.08
CA PHE A 105 -11.80 -18.54 -4.30
C PHE A 105 -12.70 -18.93 -5.47
N ALA A 106 -12.20 -19.80 -6.35
CA ALA A 106 -12.94 -20.35 -7.50
C ALA A 106 -12.72 -21.85 -7.64
#